data_AF-A0A7S4QGA3-F1
#
_entry.id   AF-A0A7S4QGA3-F1
#
_cell.length_a   1.000
_cell.length_b   1.000
_cell.length_c   1.000
_cell.angle_alpha   90.00
_cell.angle_beta   90.00
_cell.angle_gamma   90.00
#
_symmetry.space_group_name_H-M   'P 1'
#
loop_
_entity.id
_entity.type
_entity.pdbx_description
1 polymer ?
#
loop_
_entity_poly.entity_id
_entity_poly.type
_entity_poly.pdbx_seq_one_letter_code
_entity_poly.pdbx_strand_id
1 'polypeptide(L)'
;MASVPVPSASNPMRPVLPNRGVATVKSVLSGDTVVLLGRATSTDTKAPEVVFTFERVTAPRTASKGNDNKDEPGAFPAREWLRKTCVGKSVCFETRKQGATAGDRVYGLLFISPSNGDGKQLNLAVEAVRLGHATPKTIGASNDGESQENDGGDGETDPAVEYQNLLNNAYEEAKAAGVGVHSKSQLVRSMKNSVEDFATLSLVEKSQKLCENGAVKCVVEHVFDGSRLRCLVTDPAMTSDGLIYGSFTLIIAGVSSPRVGNPKSNVESEPFADEARQFVEVRLLNRELRISLHGTDKSETCAVGTVHHPKGNIAVELLKRGLGRVTDWTVRLMNPMDVPALRVAENNAKVSVFFSHV
;
A
#
# COMPACT_ATOMS: atom_id res chain seq x y z
N MET A 1 -6.23 -3.64 55.55
CA MET A 1 -6.63 -2.69 54.49
C MET A 1 -6.59 -3.45 53.17
N ALA A 2 -7.74 -3.68 52.56
CA ALA A 2 -7.85 -4.41 51.30
C ALA A 2 -7.40 -3.53 50.13
N SER A 3 -6.58 -4.08 49.24
CA SER A 3 -6.14 -3.45 48.00
C SER A 3 -7.34 -3.23 47.06
N VAL A 4 -7.58 -1.97 46.71
CA VAL A 4 -8.58 -1.60 45.69
C VAL A 4 -8.06 -2.05 44.32
N PRO A 5 -8.85 -2.78 43.50
CA PRO A 5 -8.44 -3.14 42.16
C PRO A 5 -8.52 -1.92 41.25
N VAL A 6 -7.43 -1.66 40.52
CA VAL A 6 -7.40 -0.66 39.44
C VAL A 6 -8.36 -1.14 38.34
N PRO A 7 -9.30 -0.31 37.85
CA PRO A 7 -10.22 -0.73 36.81
C PRO A 7 -9.41 -1.02 35.54
N SER A 8 -9.67 -2.17 34.92
CA SER A 8 -9.15 -2.48 33.59
C SER A 8 -9.60 -1.38 32.64
N ALA A 9 -8.65 -0.74 31.98
CA ALA A 9 -8.96 0.22 30.93
C ALA A 9 -9.80 -0.51 29.88
N SER A 10 -11.10 -0.18 29.81
CA SER A 10 -11.93 -0.60 28.70
C SER A 10 -11.26 -0.10 27.43
N ASN A 11 -10.79 -1.03 26.60
CA ASN A 11 -10.21 -0.71 25.30
C ASN A 11 -11.20 0.23 24.59
N PRO A 12 -10.83 1.48 24.25
CA PRO A 12 -11.76 2.37 23.60
C PRO A 12 -12.22 1.67 22.31
N MET A 13 -13.53 1.37 22.20
CA MET A 13 -14.11 0.76 21.01
C MET A 13 -13.68 1.62 19.82
N ARG A 14 -12.75 1.10 19.03
CA ARG A 14 -12.27 1.83 17.86
C ARG A 14 -13.44 1.95 16.89
N PRO A 15 -13.64 3.12 16.27
CA PRO A 15 -14.84 3.38 15.49
C PRO A 15 -14.97 2.37 14.34
N VAL A 16 -16.12 1.72 14.33
CA VAL A 16 -16.65 0.88 13.27
C VAL A 16 -16.92 1.80 12.06
N LEU A 17 -16.40 1.49 10.86
CA LEU A 17 -16.76 2.21 9.62
C LEU A 17 -18.28 2.33 9.50
N PRO A 18 -18.83 3.50 9.13
CA PRO A 18 -20.26 3.65 8.88
C PRO A 18 -20.72 2.77 7.71
N ASN A 19 -22.04 2.57 7.56
CA ASN A 19 -22.58 1.76 6.48
C ASN A 19 -22.18 2.24 5.08
N ARG A 20 -22.06 3.55 4.89
CA ARG A 20 -21.61 4.18 3.66
C ARG A 20 -20.74 5.39 3.98
N GLY A 21 -19.80 5.72 3.11
CA GLY A 21 -18.96 6.90 3.28
C GLY A 21 -17.89 7.05 2.21
N VAL A 22 -16.98 7.98 2.46
CA VAL A 22 -15.85 8.29 1.59
C VAL A 22 -14.55 8.14 2.37
N ALA A 23 -13.54 7.53 1.76
CA ALA A 23 -12.20 7.38 2.33
C ALA A 23 -11.12 7.52 1.25
N THR A 24 -9.88 7.72 1.68
CA THR A 24 -8.72 7.66 0.78
C THR A 24 -8.12 6.28 0.83
N VAL A 25 -7.76 5.69 -0.31
CA VAL A 25 -7.00 4.42 -0.31
C VAL A 25 -5.56 4.69 0.07
N LYS A 26 -5.11 4.14 1.21
CA LYS A 26 -3.74 4.22 1.70
C LYS A 26 -2.81 3.26 0.95
N SER A 27 -3.22 2.00 0.84
CA SER A 27 -2.42 0.92 0.26
C SER A 27 -3.29 -0.23 -0.23
N VAL A 28 -2.69 -1.14 -0.99
CA VAL A 28 -3.32 -2.35 -1.54
C VAL A 28 -2.57 -3.58 -1.04
N LEU A 29 -3.31 -4.50 -0.43
CA LEU A 29 -2.77 -5.74 0.14
C LEU A 29 -2.80 -6.88 -0.88
N SER A 30 -3.87 -6.98 -1.67
CA SER A 30 -4.09 -8.00 -2.72
C SER A 30 -5.00 -7.41 -3.82
N GLY A 31 -5.28 -8.17 -4.88
CA GLY A 31 -6.15 -7.72 -5.98
C GLY A 31 -7.61 -7.44 -5.60
N ASP A 32 -8.02 -7.71 -4.36
CA ASP A 32 -9.37 -7.53 -3.83
C ASP A 32 -9.40 -6.86 -2.44
N THR A 33 -8.25 -6.44 -1.90
CA THR A 33 -8.17 -5.92 -0.53
C THR A 33 -7.30 -4.67 -0.46
N VAL A 34 -7.86 -3.61 0.12
CA VAL A 34 -7.21 -2.31 0.30
C VAL A 34 -7.18 -1.91 1.77
N VAL A 35 -6.35 -0.92 2.11
CA VAL A 35 -6.43 -0.21 3.38
C VAL A 35 -7.03 1.16 3.12
N LEU A 36 -8.18 1.42 3.74
CA LEU A 36 -8.83 2.73 3.72
C LEU A 36 -8.31 3.58 4.87
N LEU A 37 -8.04 4.85 4.58
CA LEU A 37 -7.65 5.88 5.54
C LEU A 37 -8.81 6.86 5.70
N GLY A 38 -9.32 6.95 6.92
CA GLY A 38 -10.32 7.94 7.31
C GLY A 38 -9.71 9.33 7.50
N ARG A 39 -10.53 10.27 7.99
CA ARG A 39 -10.07 11.60 8.38
C ARG A 39 -9.72 11.60 9.86
N ALA A 40 -8.62 12.27 10.22
CA ALA A 40 -8.34 12.57 11.63
C ALA A 40 -9.42 13.50 12.17
N THR A 41 -9.91 13.23 13.38
CA THR A 41 -10.97 14.02 14.03
C THR A 41 -10.42 15.23 14.78
N SER A 42 -9.12 15.23 15.09
CA SER A 42 -8.36 16.33 15.69
C SER A 42 -6.89 16.26 15.26
N THR A 43 -6.09 17.29 15.57
CA THR A 43 -4.65 17.34 15.26
C THR A 43 -3.84 16.25 15.96
N ASP A 44 -4.30 15.79 17.13
CA ASP A 44 -3.55 14.85 17.99
C ASP A 44 -3.99 13.39 17.81
N THR A 45 -5.04 13.15 17.02
CA THR A 45 -5.58 11.80 16.79
C THR A 45 -5.10 11.22 15.47
N LYS A 46 -4.49 10.03 15.51
CA LYS A 46 -4.16 9.27 14.30
C LYS A 46 -5.42 8.98 13.48
N ALA A 47 -5.35 9.25 12.18
CA ALA A 47 -6.42 8.92 11.26
C ALA A 47 -6.71 7.39 11.29
N PRO A 48 -7.97 6.97 11.41
CA PRO A 48 -8.30 5.55 11.50
C PRO A 48 -8.01 4.85 10.17
N GLU A 49 -7.52 3.61 10.28
CA GLU A 49 -7.20 2.74 9.15
C GLU A 49 -8.07 1.49 9.21
N VAL A 50 -8.59 1.05 8.07
CA VAL A 50 -9.41 -0.17 7.99
C VAL A 50 -9.02 -1.00 6.79
N VAL A 51 -8.86 -2.31 7.01
CA VAL A 51 -8.69 -3.29 5.94
C VAL A 51 -10.05 -3.57 5.31
N PHE A 52 -10.20 -3.24 4.04
CA PHE A 52 -11.44 -3.39 3.27
C PHE A 52 -11.25 -4.39 2.14
N THR A 53 -12.02 -5.47 2.15
CA THR A 53 -11.99 -6.54 1.15
C THR A 53 -13.28 -6.52 0.33
N PHE A 54 -13.17 -6.70 -0.99
CA PHE A 54 -14.32 -6.76 -1.87
C PHE A 54 -15.20 -7.97 -1.54
N GLU A 55 -16.50 -7.73 -1.42
CA GLU A 55 -17.45 -8.80 -1.18
C GLU A 55 -17.72 -9.64 -2.44
N ARG A 56 -17.99 -10.94 -2.24
CA ARG A 56 -18.37 -11.93 -3.27
C ARG A 56 -17.34 -12.19 -4.37
N VAL A 57 -16.13 -11.67 -4.26
CA VAL A 57 -15.01 -11.97 -5.17
C VAL A 57 -13.79 -12.46 -4.39
N THR A 58 -12.88 -13.12 -5.09
CA THR A 58 -11.56 -13.52 -4.58
C THR A 58 -10.53 -13.24 -5.65
N ALA A 59 -9.48 -12.49 -5.32
CA ALA A 59 -8.31 -12.32 -6.19
C ALA A 59 -7.26 -13.43 -5.96
N PRO A 60 -6.41 -13.75 -6.97
CA PRO A 60 -5.30 -14.66 -6.77
C PRO A 60 -4.34 -14.14 -5.68
N ARG A 61 -3.88 -15.05 -4.81
CA ARG A 61 -3.07 -14.72 -3.64
C ARG A 61 -1.65 -14.33 -4.02
N THR A 62 -1.18 -13.23 -3.47
CA THR A 62 0.22 -12.81 -3.61
C THR A 62 1.16 -13.68 -2.78
N ALA A 63 2.44 -13.64 -3.12
CA ALA A 63 3.52 -14.28 -2.39
C ALA A 63 3.56 -13.86 -0.92
N SER A 64 3.82 -14.83 -0.05
CA SER A 64 3.94 -14.71 1.39
C SER A 64 4.78 -15.87 1.93
N LYS A 65 5.18 -15.79 3.20
CA LYS A 65 5.87 -16.91 3.86
C LYS A 65 5.02 -18.19 3.93
N GLY A 66 3.69 -18.07 3.88
CA GLY A 66 2.77 -19.21 3.95
C GLY A 66 2.53 -19.95 2.64
N ASN A 67 3.06 -19.44 1.52
CA ASN A 67 2.99 -20.07 0.19
C ASN A 67 4.35 -20.02 -0.51
N ASP A 68 5.41 -20.31 0.22
CA ASP A 68 6.79 -20.43 -0.28
C ASP A 68 7.27 -19.18 -1.06
N ASN A 69 6.81 -17.99 -0.65
CA ASN A 69 7.09 -16.71 -1.29
C ASN A 69 6.77 -16.70 -2.80
N LYS A 70 5.73 -17.45 -3.22
CA LYS A 70 5.31 -17.59 -4.61
C LYS A 70 3.91 -17.02 -4.82
N ASP A 71 3.74 -16.24 -5.86
CA ASP A 71 2.44 -15.73 -6.29
C ASP A 71 1.56 -16.88 -6.84
N GLU A 72 0.24 -16.81 -6.64
CA GLU A 72 -0.69 -17.53 -7.50
C GLU A 72 -0.68 -16.93 -8.92
N PRO A 73 -1.04 -17.71 -9.95
CA PRO A 73 -1.11 -17.22 -11.33
C PRO A 73 -1.92 -15.92 -11.45
N GLY A 74 -1.27 -14.85 -11.91
CA GLY A 74 -1.91 -13.54 -12.12
C GLY A 74 -2.08 -12.68 -10.87
N ALA A 75 -1.60 -13.11 -9.69
CA ALA A 75 -1.77 -12.36 -8.45
C ALA A 75 -1.11 -10.97 -8.48
N PHE A 76 0.12 -10.88 -8.99
CA PHE A 76 0.80 -9.59 -9.07
C PHE A 76 0.15 -8.62 -10.06
N PRO A 77 -0.19 -9.01 -11.31
CA PRO A 77 -0.98 -8.16 -12.19
C PRO A 77 -2.29 -7.67 -11.57
N ALA A 78 -3.02 -8.53 -10.85
CA ALA A 78 -4.26 -8.15 -10.16
C ALA A 78 -4.03 -7.09 -9.09
N ARG A 79 -3.01 -7.28 -8.24
CA ARG A 79 -2.63 -6.28 -7.22
C ARG A 79 -2.17 -4.96 -7.86
N GLU A 80 -1.36 -5.02 -8.92
CA GLU A 80 -0.83 -3.84 -9.60
C GLU A 80 -1.91 -3.03 -10.29
N TRP A 81 -2.90 -3.68 -10.90
CA TRP A 81 -4.07 -3.01 -11.43
C TRP A 81 -4.79 -2.24 -10.33
N LEU A 82 -5.13 -2.88 -9.21
CA LEU A 82 -5.85 -2.21 -8.13
C LEU A 82 -5.03 -1.06 -7.54
N ARG A 83 -3.71 -1.27 -7.35
CA ARG A 83 -2.76 -0.25 -6.89
C ARG A 83 -2.78 0.99 -7.78
N LYS A 84 -2.61 0.81 -9.10
CA LYS A 84 -2.61 1.91 -10.09
C LYS A 84 -3.98 2.56 -10.20
N THR A 85 -5.04 1.79 -9.99
CA THR A 85 -6.42 2.28 -10.08
C THR A 85 -6.79 3.18 -8.91
N CYS A 86 -6.44 2.84 -7.67
CA CYS A 86 -7.05 3.51 -6.50
C CYS A 86 -6.09 4.12 -5.46
N VAL A 87 -4.80 3.78 -5.39
CA VAL A 87 -3.91 4.30 -4.32
C VAL A 87 -3.84 5.83 -4.34
N GLY A 88 -4.05 6.44 -3.17
CA GLY A 88 -4.06 7.88 -2.97
C GLY A 88 -5.32 8.59 -3.50
N LYS A 89 -6.29 7.87 -4.06
CA LYS A 89 -7.55 8.43 -4.56
C LYS A 89 -8.67 8.29 -3.53
N SER A 90 -9.63 9.20 -3.63
CA SER A 90 -10.88 9.16 -2.87
C SER A 90 -11.82 8.11 -3.46
N VAL A 91 -12.40 7.27 -2.60
CA VAL A 91 -13.32 6.19 -2.97
C VAL A 91 -14.56 6.24 -2.10
N CYS A 92 -15.70 5.85 -2.65
CA CYS A 92 -16.93 5.64 -1.89
C CYS A 92 -17.03 4.17 -1.50
N PHE A 93 -17.46 3.87 -0.29
CA PHE A 93 -17.63 2.49 0.19
C PHE A 93 -19.05 2.26 0.69
N GLU A 94 -19.49 1.00 0.62
CA GLU A 94 -20.66 0.47 1.31
C GLU A 94 -20.24 -0.80 2.07
N THR A 95 -20.42 -0.82 3.39
CA THR A 95 -20.07 -1.97 4.23
C THR A 95 -21.17 -3.00 4.24
N ARG A 96 -20.82 -4.28 4.16
CA ARG A 96 -21.76 -5.40 4.08
C ARG A 96 -21.57 -6.37 5.25
N LYS A 97 -20.32 -6.65 5.60
CA LYS A 97 -19.94 -7.40 6.80
C LYS A 97 -18.74 -6.75 7.45
N GLN A 98 -18.77 -6.62 8.77
CA GLN A 98 -17.74 -5.91 9.53
C GLN A 98 -17.21 -6.78 10.66
N GLY A 99 -15.89 -6.75 10.87
CA GLY A 99 -15.28 -7.29 12.08
C GLY A 99 -15.66 -6.45 13.32
N ALA A 100 -15.35 -6.97 14.51
CA ALA A 100 -15.82 -6.37 15.75
C ALA A 100 -15.19 -5.00 16.07
N THR A 101 -14.04 -4.66 15.49
CA THR A 101 -13.23 -3.48 15.85
C THR A 101 -12.54 -2.81 14.64
N ALA A 102 -12.13 -1.55 14.77
CA ALA A 102 -11.33 -0.89 13.72
C ALA A 102 -9.92 -1.48 13.60
N GLY A 103 -9.57 -1.91 12.38
CA GLY A 103 -8.40 -2.73 12.10
C GLY A 103 -8.77 -4.17 11.75
N ASP A 104 -9.98 -4.61 12.14
CA ASP A 104 -10.54 -5.85 11.60
C ASP A 104 -10.93 -5.68 10.14
N ARG A 105 -11.01 -6.82 9.46
CA ARG A 105 -11.38 -6.87 8.05
C ARG A 105 -12.85 -6.54 7.88
N VAL A 106 -13.12 -5.56 7.03
CA VAL A 106 -14.47 -5.19 6.56
C VAL A 106 -14.64 -5.69 5.14
N TYR A 107 -15.82 -6.23 4.85
CA TYR A 107 -16.22 -6.67 3.52
C TYR A 107 -17.30 -5.73 2.99
N GLY A 108 -17.20 -5.38 1.72
CA GLY A 108 -18.22 -4.54 1.10
C GLY A 108 -17.93 -4.18 -0.34
N LEU A 109 -18.60 -3.12 -0.78
CA LEU A 109 -18.50 -2.59 -2.13
C LEU A 109 -17.62 -1.33 -2.11
N LEU A 110 -16.71 -1.23 -3.08
CA LEU A 110 -15.83 -0.07 -3.23
C LEU A 110 -16.00 0.52 -4.61
N PHE A 111 -16.22 1.83 -4.63
CA PHE A 111 -16.53 2.59 -5.84
C PHE A 111 -15.51 3.70 -6.05
N ILE A 112 -15.10 3.89 -7.30
CA ILE A 112 -14.25 5.00 -7.70
C ILE A 112 -14.92 5.80 -8.82
N SER A 113 -14.91 7.11 -8.72
CA SER A 113 -15.34 7.98 -9.82
C SER A 113 -14.19 8.09 -10.84
N PRO A 114 -14.40 7.72 -12.11
CA PRO A 114 -13.42 7.95 -13.16
C PRO A 114 -13.16 9.45 -13.32
N SER A 115 -11.93 9.81 -13.67
CA SER A 115 -11.57 11.21 -13.93
C SER A 115 -12.29 11.85 -15.12
N ASN A 116 -13.04 11.05 -15.91
CA ASN A 116 -13.62 11.44 -17.19
C ASN A 116 -14.96 12.20 -17.06
N GLY A 117 -15.50 12.37 -15.85
CA GLY A 117 -16.58 13.32 -15.59
C GLY A 117 -18.00 12.90 -16.00
N ASP A 118 -18.23 11.63 -16.36
CA ASP A 118 -19.57 11.12 -16.70
C ASP A 118 -20.46 10.85 -15.47
N GLY A 119 -19.92 11.05 -14.26
CA GLY A 119 -20.61 10.86 -12.99
C GLY A 119 -20.86 9.40 -12.61
N LYS A 120 -20.53 8.44 -13.48
CA LYS A 120 -20.74 7.01 -13.22
C LYS A 120 -19.65 6.49 -12.30
N GLN A 121 -20.06 5.99 -11.13
CA GLN A 121 -19.13 5.33 -10.21
C GLN A 121 -18.81 3.91 -10.71
N LEU A 122 -17.52 3.59 -10.78
CA LEU A 122 -17.03 2.26 -11.14
C LEU A 122 -16.97 1.39 -9.89
N ASN A 123 -17.73 0.29 -9.87
CA ASN A 123 -17.60 -0.74 -8.84
C ASN A 123 -16.31 -1.56 -9.07
N LEU A 124 -15.35 -1.44 -8.16
CA LEU A 124 -14.03 -2.05 -8.30
C LEU A 124 -14.06 -3.58 -8.25
N ALA A 125 -15.03 -4.20 -7.56
CA ALA A 125 -15.14 -5.65 -7.53
C ALA A 125 -15.62 -6.19 -8.89
N VAL A 126 -16.64 -5.57 -9.47
CA VAL A 126 -17.16 -5.92 -10.81
C VAL A 126 -16.08 -5.71 -11.87
N GLU A 127 -15.36 -4.59 -11.80
CA GLU A 127 -14.28 -4.32 -12.76
C GLU A 127 -13.08 -5.26 -12.59
N ALA A 128 -12.74 -5.61 -11.35
CA ALA A 128 -11.71 -6.61 -11.08
C ALA A 128 -12.08 -7.94 -11.76
N VAL A 129 -13.34 -8.36 -11.70
CA VAL A 129 -13.80 -9.57 -12.38
C VAL A 129 -13.76 -9.41 -13.90
N ARG A 130 -14.27 -8.30 -14.45
CA ARG A 130 -14.30 -8.01 -15.89
C ARG A 130 -12.91 -8.08 -16.54
N LEU A 131 -11.89 -7.61 -15.83
CA LEU A 131 -10.50 -7.61 -16.29
C LEU A 131 -9.75 -8.91 -15.92
N GLY A 132 -10.42 -9.88 -15.30
CA GLY A 132 -9.84 -11.14 -14.87
C GLY A 132 -8.85 -11.01 -13.70
N HIS A 133 -8.94 -9.96 -12.90
CA HIS A 133 -8.14 -9.77 -11.68
C HIS A 133 -8.74 -10.43 -10.44
N ALA A 134 -10.01 -10.84 -10.49
CA ALA A 134 -10.69 -11.60 -9.45
C ALA A 134 -11.72 -12.56 -10.04
N THR A 135 -12.14 -13.54 -9.25
CA THR A 135 -13.18 -14.51 -9.59
C THR A 135 -14.36 -14.36 -8.63
N PRO A 136 -15.62 -14.35 -9.10
CA PRO A 136 -16.79 -14.42 -8.23
C PRO A 136 -16.75 -15.69 -7.37
N LYS A 137 -17.15 -15.58 -6.09
CA LYS A 137 -17.23 -16.74 -5.18
C LYS A 137 -18.34 -17.72 -5.55
N THR A 138 -19.38 -17.21 -6.20
CA THR A 138 -20.47 -17.99 -6.77
C THR A 138 -20.51 -17.67 -8.27
N ILE A 139 -20.48 -18.71 -9.10
CA ILE A 139 -20.49 -18.61 -10.56
C ILE A 139 -21.79 -19.26 -11.06
N GLY A 140 -22.52 -18.54 -11.91
CA GLY A 140 -23.84 -18.96 -12.40
C GLY A 140 -24.98 -18.33 -11.61
N ALA A 141 -26.21 -18.48 -12.11
CA ALA A 141 -27.40 -18.03 -11.39
C ALA A 141 -27.47 -18.75 -10.04
N SER A 142 -27.64 -18.00 -8.96
CA SER A 142 -28.04 -18.55 -7.67
C SER A 142 -29.42 -19.18 -7.82
N ASN A 143 -29.46 -20.47 -8.19
CA ASN A 143 -30.67 -21.29 -8.21
C ASN A 143 -31.06 -21.80 -6.81
N ASP A 144 -30.41 -21.30 -5.75
CA ASP A 144 -30.74 -21.65 -4.36
C ASP A 144 -31.82 -20.75 -3.75
N GLY A 145 -32.52 -19.97 -4.57
CA GLY A 145 -33.81 -19.38 -4.21
C GLY A 145 -34.89 -20.17 -4.92
N GLU A 146 -35.71 -20.91 -4.17
CA GLU A 146 -37.05 -21.28 -4.61
C GLU A 146 -37.63 -20.09 -5.37
N SER A 147 -38.00 -20.30 -6.63
CA SER A 147 -38.84 -19.38 -7.37
C SER A 147 -40.18 -19.29 -6.63
N GLN A 148 -40.23 -18.45 -5.58
CA GLN A 148 -41.48 -17.85 -5.15
C GLN A 148 -41.91 -16.97 -6.31
N GLU A 149 -42.80 -17.52 -7.12
CA GLU A 149 -43.69 -16.78 -7.98
C GLU A 149 -44.42 -15.74 -7.11
N ASN A 150 -43.81 -14.56 -6.92
CA ASN A 150 -44.48 -13.43 -6.35
C ASN A 150 -45.37 -12.82 -7.43
N ASP A 151 -46.62 -13.22 -7.36
CA ASP A 151 -47.78 -12.62 -7.98
C ASP A 151 -47.79 -11.09 -7.73
N GLY A 152 -47.79 -10.32 -8.83
CA GLY A 152 -48.45 -9.01 -8.88
C GLY A 152 -47.86 -7.79 -8.15
N GLY A 153 -46.57 -7.76 -7.76
CA GLY A 153 -45.95 -6.57 -7.15
C GLY A 153 -44.94 -5.88 -8.08
N ASP A 154 -45.01 -4.55 -8.21
CA ASP A 154 -44.13 -3.70 -9.04
C ASP A 154 -42.65 -4.14 -8.92
N GLY A 155 -42.13 -4.78 -9.99
CA GLY A 155 -40.95 -5.64 -9.95
C GLY A 155 -39.60 -4.92 -9.84
N GLU A 156 -39.25 -4.48 -8.63
CA GLU A 156 -37.88 -4.06 -8.32
C GLU A 156 -37.04 -5.29 -7.93
N THR A 157 -36.00 -5.59 -8.72
CA THR A 157 -35.11 -6.73 -8.46
C THR A 157 -34.28 -6.48 -7.20
N ASP A 158 -34.13 -7.47 -6.31
CA ASP A 158 -33.29 -7.37 -5.11
C ASP A 158 -31.86 -6.88 -5.48
N PRO A 159 -31.35 -5.78 -4.89
CA PRO A 159 -30.00 -5.26 -5.15
C PRO A 159 -28.89 -6.29 -4.99
N ALA A 160 -29.07 -7.29 -4.13
CA ALA A 160 -28.12 -8.38 -3.95
C ALA A 160 -28.09 -9.33 -5.15
N VAL A 161 -29.24 -9.56 -5.79
CA VAL A 161 -29.36 -10.35 -7.03
C VAL A 161 -28.80 -9.56 -8.21
N GLU A 162 -29.11 -8.26 -8.30
CA GLU A 162 -28.55 -7.38 -9.33
C GLU A 162 -27.01 -7.35 -9.28
N TYR A 163 -26.43 -7.17 -8.08
CA TYR A 163 -24.98 -7.19 -7.91
C TYR A 163 -24.36 -8.54 -8.31
N GLN A 164 -25.01 -9.67 -8.00
CA GLN A 164 -24.54 -10.98 -8.42
C GLN A 164 -24.58 -11.14 -9.95
N ASN A 165 -25.64 -10.65 -10.60
CA ASN A 165 -25.75 -10.66 -12.06
C ASN A 165 -24.64 -9.83 -12.72
N LEU A 166 -24.29 -8.67 -12.15
CA LEU A 166 -23.16 -7.86 -12.62
C LEU A 166 -21.83 -8.61 -12.54
N LEU A 167 -21.58 -9.35 -11.45
CA LEU A 167 -20.37 -10.17 -11.29
C LEU A 167 -20.34 -11.33 -12.30
N ASN A 168 -21.47 -12.01 -12.51
CA ASN A 168 -21.58 -13.11 -13.48
C ASN A 168 -21.35 -12.62 -14.91
N ASN A 169 -21.96 -11.50 -15.30
CA ASN A 169 -21.77 -10.92 -16.63
C ASN A 169 -20.31 -10.51 -16.88
N ALA A 170 -19.70 -9.83 -15.90
CA ALA A 170 -18.28 -9.47 -15.96
C ALA A 170 -17.37 -10.70 -16.08
N TYR A 171 -17.73 -11.81 -15.45
CA TYR A 171 -16.95 -13.05 -15.51
C TYR A 171 -17.02 -13.72 -16.88
N GLU A 172 -18.20 -13.74 -17.51
CA GLU A 172 -18.35 -14.23 -18.88
C GLU A 172 -17.63 -13.34 -19.90
N GLU A 173 -17.65 -12.01 -19.70
CA GLU A 173 -16.83 -11.08 -20.49
C GLU A 173 -15.32 -11.40 -20.38
N ALA A 174 -14.83 -11.63 -19.15
CA ALA A 174 -13.42 -11.93 -18.90
C ALA A 174 -12.99 -13.26 -19.52
N LYS A 175 -13.84 -14.30 -19.45
CA LYS A 175 -13.63 -15.58 -20.13
C LYS A 175 -13.57 -15.42 -21.63
N ALA A 176 -14.56 -14.74 -22.22
CA ALA A 176 -14.63 -14.52 -23.66
C ALA A 176 -13.40 -13.76 -24.18
N ALA A 177 -12.92 -12.78 -23.41
CA ALA A 177 -11.72 -12.02 -23.74
C ALA A 177 -10.40 -12.75 -23.43
N GLY A 178 -10.43 -13.84 -22.64
CA GLY A 178 -9.23 -14.59 -22.26
C GLY A 178 -8.23 -13.76 -21.43
N VAL A 179 -8.74 -12.88 -20.57
CA VAL A 179 -7.92 -11.92 -19.78
C VAL A 179 -7.69 -12.39 -18.35
N GLY A 180 -6.60 -11.90 -17.75
CA GLY A 180 -6.30 -12.12 -16.33
C GLY A 180 -6.25 -13.61 -15.96
N VAL A 181 -7.11 -14.04 -15.03
CA VAL A 181 -7.25 -15.44 -14.59
C VAL A 181 -7.66 -16.41 -15.69
N HIS A 182 -8.18 -15.91 -16.80
CA HIS A 182 -8.57 -16.69 -17.98
C HIS A 182 -7.50 -16.68 -19.09
N SER A 183 -6.38 -16.00 -18.87
CA SER A 183 -5.28 -15.97 -19.84
C SER A 183 -4.52 -17.31 -19.87
N LYS A 184 -4.04 -17.68 -21.06
CA LYS A 184 -3.22 -18.90 -21.25
C LYS A 184 -1.84 -18.83 -20.60
N SER A 185 -1.32 -17.62 -20.37
CA SER A 185 0.00 -17.41 -19.78
C SER A 185 -0.08 -16.31 -18.74
N GLN A 186 -0.18 -16.73 -17.48
CA GLN A 186 -0.28 -15.83 -16.35
C GLN A 186 1.09 -15.70 -15.66
N LEU A 187 1.43 -14.49 -15.25
CA LEU A 187 2.64 -14.24 -14.49
C LEU A 187 2.55 -14.91 -13.11
N VAL A 188 3.57 -15.72 -12.80
CA VAL A 188 3.81 -16.30 -11.48
C VAL A 188 5.22 -15.88 -11.07
N ARG A 189 5.33 -15.11 -9.99
CA ARG A 189 6.63 -14.67 -9.47
C ARG A 189 7.01 -15.48 -8.24
N SER A 190 8.31 -15.71 -8.10
CA SER A 190 8.93 -16.06 -6.83
C SER A 190 9.66 -14.82 -6.32
N MET A 191 9.33 -14.37 -5.12
CA MET A 191 9.94 -13.17 -4.56
C MET A 191 11.41 -13.43 -4.25
N LYS A 192 12.28 -12.55 -4.74
CA LYS A 192 13.72 -12.55 -4.43
C LYS A 192 14.02 -11.40 -3.48
N ASN A 193 14.77 -11.66 -2.42
CA ASN A 193 15.22 -10.66 -1.46
C ASN A 193 16.71 -10.36 -1.63
N SER A 194 17.08 -9.10 -1.46
CA SER A 194 18.48 -8.70 -1.33
C SER A 194 19.13 -9.42 -0.14
N VAL A 195 20.45 -9.64 -0.21
CA VAL A 195 21.26 -10.42 0.75
C VAL A 195 21.05 -11.93 0.64
N GLU A 196 19.81 -12.40 0.53
CA GLU A 196 19.48 -13.83 0.42
C GLU A 196 19.64 -14.35 -1.02
N ASP A 197 19.00 -13.68 -1.99
CA ASP A 197 18.91 -14.13 -3.38
C ASP A 197 19.82 -13.34 -4.34
N PHE A 198 20.16 -12.10 -3.99
CA PHE A 198 21.08 -11.26 -4.76
C PHE A 198 21.81 -10.25 -3.87
N ALA A 199 23.03 -9.89 -4.24
CA ALA A 199 23.80 -8.86 -3.53
C ALA A 199 23.18 -7.47 -3.72
N THR A 200 22.98 -6.74 -2.63
CA THR A 200 22.44 -5.37 -2.66
C THR A 200 23.30 -4.45 -3.53
N LEU A 201 24.63 -4.57 -3.43
CA LEU A 201 25.57 -3.81 -4.24
C LEU A 201 25.39 -4.05 -5.75
N SER A 202 25.12 -5.30 -6.16
CA SER A 202 24.85 -5.63 -7.56
C SER A 202 23.63 -4.90 -8.10
N LEU A 203 22.58 -4.74 -7.29
CA LEU A 203 21.41 -3.93 -7.67
C LEU A 203 21.80 -2.45 -7.86
N VAL A 204 22.62 -1.90 -6.98
CA VAL A 204 23.11 -0.51 -7.10
C VAL A 204 23.86 -0.32 -8.42
N GLU A 205 24.89 -1.13 -8.68
CA GLU A 205 25.73 -1.03 -9.89
C GLU A 205 24.91 -1.20 -11.17
N LYS A 206 24.02 -2.20 -11.19
CA LYS A 206 23.16 -2.46 -12.36
C LYS A 206 22.15 -1.34 -12.56
N SER A 207 21.64 -0.71 -11.50
CA SER A 207 20.72 0.43 -11.65
C SER A 207 21.38 1.62 -12.31
N GLN A 208 22.64 1.90 -11.97
CA GLN A 208 23.41 2.99 -12.55
C GLN A 208 23.74 2.73 -14.03
N LYS A 209 23.98 1.48 -14.40
CA LYS A 209 24.35 1.08 -15.76
C LYS A 209 23.14 0.92 -16.71
N LEU A 210 22.05 0.36 -16.22
CA LEU A 210 20.95 -0.14 -17.07
C LEU A 210 19.71 0.76 -17.04
N CYS A 211 19.44 1.44 -15.92
CA CYS A 211 18.26 2.28 -15.82
C CYS A 211 18.55 3.68 -16.38
N GLU A 212 17.52 4.27 -17.00
CA GLU A 212 17.56 5.66 -17.47
C GLU A 212 17.96 6.61 -16.33
N ASN A 213 18.98 7.44 -16.59
CA ASN A 213 19.61 8.36 -15.63
C ASN A 213 20.11 7.68 -14.34
N GLY A 214 20.40 6.38 -14.39
CA GLY A 214 20.87 5.61 -13.24
C GLY A 214 19.84 5.47 -12.11
N ALA A 215 18.56 5.72 -12.38
CA ALA A 215 17.49 5.68 -11.38
C ALA A 215 16.51 4.55 -11.67
N VAL A 216 16.44 3.55 -10.80
CA VAL A 216 15.59 2.36 -10.97
C VAL A 216 14.14 2.65 -10.60
N LYS A 217 13.19 2.17 -11.40
CA LYS A 217 11.77 2.20 -11.06
C LYS A 217 11.43 1.13 -10.01
N CYS A 218 10.79 1.56 -8.92
CA CYS A 218 10.39 0.69 -7.82
C CYS A 218 9.03 1.05 -7.24
N VAL A 219 8.33 0.06 -6.70
CA VAL A 219 7.18 0.26 -5.80
C VAL A 219 7.66 0.23 -4.35
N VAL A 220 7.21 1.19 -3.54
CA VAL A 220 7.43 1.14 -2.07
C VAL A 220 6.41 0.19 -1.46
N GLU A 221 6.88 -0.94 -0.93
CA GLU A 221 6.04 -2.00 -0.38
C GLU A 221 5.82 -1.87 1.13
N HIS A 222 6.78 -1.29 1.86
CA HIS A 222 6.68 -1.10 3.30
C HIS A 222 7.50 0.11 3.76
N VAL A 223 7.05 0.76 4.84
CA VAL A 223 7.75 1.87 5.51
C VAL A 223 8.09 1.41 6.92
N PHE A 224 9.37 1.17 7.18
CA PHE A 224 9.83 0.76 8.53
C PHE A 224 9.79 1.94 9.50
N ASP A 225 10.26 3.09 9.04
CA ASP A 225 10.26 4.39 9.72
C ASP A 225 10.35 5.50 8.67
N GLY A 226 10.43 6.76 9.09
CA GLY A 226 10.51 7.90 8.17
C GLY A 226 11.70 7.89 7.20
N SER A 227 12.74 7.09 7.46
CA SER A 227 13.98 7.07 6.67
C SER A 227 14.32 5.71 6.06
N ARG A 228 13.53 4.67 6.32
CA ARG A 228 13.79 3.30 5.83
C ARG A 228 12.58 2.66 5.20
N LEU A 229 12.75 2.19 3.97
CA LEU A 229 11.71 1.64 3.11
C LEU A 229 12.04 0.21 2.67
N ARG A 230 11.02 -0.58 2.38
CA ARG A 230 11.13 -1.79 1.56
C ARG A 230 10.66 -1.44 0.16
N CYS A 231 11.49 -1.72 -0.83
CA CYS A 231 11.22 -1.43 -2.23
C CYS A 231 11.17 -2.73 -3.04
N LEU A 232 10.33 -2.74 -4.07
CA LEU A 232 10.22 -3.80 -5.06
C LEU A 232 10.60 -3.22 -6.43
N VAL A 233 11.58 -3.82 -7.09
CA VAL A 233 12.01 -3.40 -8.44
C VAL A 233 10.90 -3.72 -9.44
N THR A 234 10.47 -2.72 -10.21
CA THR A 234 9.48 -2.86 -11.30
C THR A 234 10.01 -2.33 -12.64
N ASP A 235 11.28 -1.97 -12.69
CA ASP A 235 11.93 -1.45 -13.90
C ASP A 235 12.19 -2.57 -14.93
N PRO A 236 11.60 -2.53 -16.14
CA PRO A 236 11.85 -3.53 -17.16
C PRO A 236 13.33 -3.68 -17.54
N ALA A 237 14.15 -2.63 -17.38
CA ALA A 237 15.58 -2.68 -17.63
C ALA A 237 16.32 -3.70 -16.75
N MET A 238 15.72 -4.10 -15.62
CA MET A 238 16.29 -5.08 -14.69
C MET A 238 15.93 -6.54 -15.04
N THR A 239 15.19 -6.76 -16.12
CA THR A 239 14.71 -8.10 -16.51
C THR A 239 15.86 -9.01 -16.97
N SER A 240 16.75 -8.51 -17.83
CA SER A 240 17.90 -9.26 -18.36
C SER A 240 18.83 -9.79 -17.26
N ASP A 241 18.89 -9.05 -16.16
CA ASP A 241 19.76 -9.32 -15.02
C ASP A 241 19.08 -10.13 -13.92
N GLY A 242 17.83 -10.55 -14.14
CA GLY A 242 17.07 -11.35 -13.19
C GLY A 242 16.70 -10.63 -11.90
N LEU A 243 16.78 -9.29 -11.89
CA LEU A 243 16.51 -8.41 -10.76
C LEU A 243 15.12 -7.75 -10.80
N ILE A 244 14.38 -7.90 -11.90
CA ILE A 244 12.96 -7.54 -11.94
C ILE A 244 12.22 -8.26 -10.79
N TYR A 245 11.40 -7.52 -10.04
CA TYR A 245 10.73 -7.99 -8.82
C TYR A 245 11.65 -8.37 -7.66
N GLY A 246 12.93 -8.00 -7.72
CA GLY A 246 13.84 -8.04 -6.58
C GLY A 246 13.37 -7.09 -5.48
N SER A 247 13.36 -7.56 -4.25
CA SER A 247 12.99 -6.80 -3.07
C SER A 247 14.21 -6.40 -2.27
N PHE A 248 14.32 -5.13 -1.88
CA PHE A 248 15.47 -4.63 -1.13
C PHE A 248 15.07 -3.59 -0.08
N THR A 249 15.91 -3.42 0.93
CA THR A 249 15.74 -2.36 1.94
C THR A 249 16.50 -1.11 1.49
N LEU A 250 15.81 0.03 1.49
CA LEU A 250 16.36 1.34 1.15
C LEU A 250 16.48 2.19 2.42
N ILE A 251 17.65 2.79 2.62
CA ILE A 251 17.87 3.95 3.49
C ILE A 251 17.77 5.21 2.63
N ILE A 252 16.88 6.13 3.01
CA ILE A 252 16.73 7.42 2.32
C ILE A 252 17.97 8.27 2.61
N ALA A 253 18.73 8.58 1.57
CA ALA A 253 19.95 9.34 1.70
C ALA A 253 19.68 10.77 2.23
N GLY A 254 20.53 11.22 3.16
CA GLY A 254 20.51 12.58 3.68
C GLY A 254 19.68 12.79 4.93
N VAL A 255 18.88 11.81 5.37
CA VAL A 255 18.02 11.92 6.57
C VAL A 255 18.02 10.62 7.38
N SER A 256 17.99 10.76 8.70
CA SER A 256 17.62 9.68 9.64
C SER A 256 16.41 10.14 10.44
N SER A 257 15.40 9.28 10.55
CA SER A 257 14.18 9.55 11.30
C SER A 257 14.12 8.71 12.58
N PRO A 258 13.33 9.13 13.59
CA PRO A 258 13.14 8.35 14.80
C PRO A 258 12.61 6.95 14.50
N ARG A 259 13.08 5.97 15.27
CA ARG A 259 12.83 4.56 15.07
C ARG A 259 11.48 4.16 15.62
N VAL A 260 10.68 3.54 14.78
CA VAL A 260 9.43 2.92 15.19
C VAL A 260 9.76 1.67 16.00
N GLY A 261 9.13 1.54 17.15
CA GLY A 261 9.29 0.41 18.04
C GLY A 261 8.71 -0.88 17.45
N ASN A 262 8.93 -1.98 18.15
CA ASN A 262 8.31 -3.26 17.82
C ASN A 262 7.57 -3.79 19.05
N PRO A 263 6.22 -3.68 19.06
CA PRO A 263 5.40 -4.19 20.17
C PRO A 263 5.59 -5.67 20.44
N LYS A 264 5.93 -6.49 19.42
CA LYS A 264 6.17 -7.93 19.61
C LYS A 264 7.43 -8.24 20.39
N SER A 265 8.37 -7.28 20.44
CA SER A 265 9.62 -7.39 21.19
C SER A 265 9.69 -6.39 22.34
N ASN A 266 8.56 -5.80 22.76
CA ASN A 266 8.48 -4.78 23.82
C ASN A 266 9.46 -3.60 23.64
N VAL A 267 9.75 -3.24 22.38
CA VAL A 267 10.55 -2.04 22.08
C VAL A 267 9.59 -0.90 21.78
N GLU A 268 9.62 0.16 22.58
CA GLU A 268 8.80 1.34 22.37
C GLU A 268 9.30 2.18 21.18
N SER A 269 8.39 2.95 20.59
CA SER A 269 8.73 3.92 19.54
C SER A 269 9.52 5.08 20.15
N GLU A 270 10.54 5.54 19.43
CA GLU A 270 11.17 6.82 19.75
C GLU A 270 10.16 7.97 19.58
N PRO A 271 10.34 9.11 20.30
CA PRO A 271 9.49 10.28 20.11
C PRO A 271 9.39 10.69 18.64
N PHE A 272 8.16 10.97 18.19
CA PHE A 272 7.83 11.34 16.81
C PHE A 272 8.05 10.26 15.73
N ALA A 273 8.37 9.02 16.10
CA ALA A 273 8.63 7.95 15.13
C ALA A 273 7.40 7.55 14.31
N ASP A 274 6.24 7.46 14.97
CA ASP A 274 4.98 7.09 14.31
C ASP A 274 4.50 8.20 13.37
N GLU A 275 4.69 9.46 13.75
CA GLU A 275 4.43 10.65 12.95
C GLU A 275 5.34 10.71 11.72
N ALA A 276 6.64 10.46 11.90
CA ALA A 276 7.60 10.40 10.81
C ALA A 276 7.27 9.26 9.82
N ARG A 277 6.93 8.07 10.33
CA ARG A 277 6.48 6.95 9.50
C ARG A 277 5.20 7.30 8.74
N GLN A 278 4.17 7.80 9.43
CA GLN A 278 2.89 8.16 8.81
C GLN A 278 3.07 9.23 7.75
N PHE A 279 3.94 10.22 7.99
CA PHE A 279 4.27 11.27 7.02
C PHE A 279 4.76 10.69 5.69
N VAL A 280 5.59 9.66 5.75
CA VAL A 280 6.12 8.96 4.57
C VAL A 280 5.11 7.99 3.97
N GLU A 281 4.38 7.23 4.78
CA GLU A 281 3.37 6.27 4.31
C GLU A 281 2.34 6.92 3.39
N VAL A 282 1.71 8.02 3.82
CA VAL A 282 0.67 8.68 3.02
C VAL A 282 1.20 9.30 1.71
N ARG A 283 2.53 9.44 1.59
CA ARG A 283 3.20 10.05 0.44
C ARG A 283 3.85 9.05 -0.51
N LEU A 284 4.38 7.94 -0.01
CA LEU A 284 5.22 7.04 -0.79
C LEU A 284 4.72 5.59 -0.82
N LEU A 285 3.99 5.11 0.20
CA LEU A 285 3.57 3.71 0.27
C LEU A 285 2.72 3.34 -0.96
N ASN A 286 3.08 2.20 -1.58
CA ASN A 286 2.47 1.65 -2.80
C ASN A 286 2.49 2.60 -4.00
N ARG A 287 3.37 3.60 -4.00
CA ARG A 287 3.66 4.41 -5.18
C ARG A 287 4.84 3.81 -5.93
N GLU A 288 4.72 3.87 -7.26
CA GLU A 288 5.81 3.54 -8.16
C GLU A 288 6.59 4.84 -8.43
N LEU A 289 7.87 4.83 -8.09
CA LEU A 289 8.74 6.00 -8.14
C LEU A 289 10.10 5.60 -8.72
N ARG A 290 10.87 6.57 -9.18
CA ARG A 290 12.27 6.36 -9.53
C ARG A 290 13.15 6.58 -8.31
N ILE A 291 14.16 5.75 -8.15
CA ILE A 291 15.08 5.81 -7.02
C ILE A 291 16.51 5.75 -7.56
N SER A 292 17.30 6.78 -7.30
CA SER A 292 18.75 6.72 -7.55
C SER A 292 19.41 6.01 -6.39
N LEU A 293 20.16 4.94 -6.68
CA LEU A 293 20.93 4.20 -5.69
C LEU A 293 22.39 4.65 -5.73
N HIS A 294 22.90 5.09 -4.59
CA HIS A 294 24.22 5.73 -4.47
C HIS A 294 25.28 4.76 -3.95
N GLY A 295 24.87 3.71 -3.26
CA GLY A 295 25.74 2.76 -2.61
C GLY A 295 24.96 1.91 -1.62
N THR A 296 25.69 1.32 -0.67
CA THR A 296 25.11 0.52 0.41
C THR A 296 25.53 1.04 1.78
N ASP A 297 24.87 0.56 2.82
CA ASP A 297 25.41 0.68 4.17
C ASP A 297 26.67 -0.20 4.35
N LYS A 298 27.37 -0.04 5.47
CA LYS A 298 28.63 -0.78 5.72
C LYS A 298 28.46 -2.30 5.69
N SER A 299 27.27 -2.81 6.03
CA SER A 299 27.00 -4.25 6.02
C SER A 299 26.53 -4.79 4.66
N GLU A 300 26.38 -3.91 3.66
CA GLU A 300 25.82 -4.23 2.34
C GLU A 300 24.41 -4.84 2.37
N THR A 301 23.68 -4.63 3.47
CA THR A 301 22.31 -5.16 3.64
C THR A 301 21.24 -4.19 3.15
N CYS A 302 21.54 -2.90 3.16
CA CYS A 302 20.63 -1.84 2.74
C CYS A 302 21.26 -1.00 1.63
N ALA A 303 20.49 -0.73 0.58
CA ALA A 303 20.87 0.28 -0.40
C ALA A 303 20.66 1.67 0.21
N VAL A 304 21.49 2.63 -0.16
CA VAL A 304 21.33 4.04 0.18
C VAL A 304 20.97 4.80 -1.09
N GLY A 305 19.90 5.59 -1.05
CA GLY A 305 19.41 6.22 -2.27
C GLY A 305 18.44 7.37 -2.07
N THR A 306 18.17 8.09 -3.16
CA THR A 306 17.24 9.23 -3.20
C THR A 306 15.98 8.84 -3.94
N VAL A 307 14.83 9.04 -3.28
CA VAL A 307 13.51 8.81 -3.87
C VAL A 307 13.07 10.06 -4.64
N HIS A 308 12.79 9.89 -5.93
CA HIS A 308 12.33 10.96 -6.81
C HIS A 308 10.81 11.02 -6.83
N HIS A 309 10.24 12.08 -6.27
CA HIS A 309 8.79 12.31 -6.26
C HIS A 309 8.47 13.67 -6.90
N PRO A 310 7.43 13.78 -7.76
CA PRO A 310 7.11 15.03 -8.47
C PRO A 310 6.83 16.24 -7.56
N LYS A 311 6.39 15.98 -6.33
CA LYS A 311 6.11 17.01 -5.30
C LYS A 311 7.32 17.36 -4.41
N GLY A 312 8.52 16.91 -4.76
CA GLY A 312 9.76 17.26 -4.05
C GLY A 312 10.41 16.09 -3.29
N ASN A 313 11.58 16.39 -2.72
CA ASN A 313 12.43 15.42 -2.03
C ASN A 313 11.91 15.12 -0.62
N ILE A 314 11.55 13.86 -0.36
CA ILE A 314 10.99 13.42 0.93
C ILE A 314 11.93 13.68 2.12
N ALA A 315 13.26 13.57 1.93
CA ALA A 315 14.24 13.81 2.97
C ALA A 315 14.23 15.28 3.42
N VAL A 316 14.18 16.21 2.46
CA VAL A 316 14.02 17.65 2.73
C VAL A 316 12.72 17.92 3.47
N GLU A 317 11.62 17.28 3.06
CA GLU A 317 10.29 17.51 3.64
C GLU A 317 10.15 16.94 5.07
N LEU A 318 10.86 15.86 5.40
CA LEU A 318 10.99 15.35 6.78
C LEU A 318 11.77 16.34 7.66
N LEU A 319 12.91 16.83 7.16
CA LEU A 319 13.76 17.78 7.89
C LEU A 319 13.03 19.10 8.18
N LYS A 320 12.30 19.65 7.20
CA LYS A 320 11.47 20.87 7.38
C LYS A 320 10.47 20.76 8.53
N ARG A 321 10.05 19.55 8.89
CA ARG A 321 9.05 19.27 9.94
C ARG A 321 9.67 18.78 11.24
N GLY A 322 11.01 18.75 11.33
CA GLY A 322 11.70 18.21 12.50
C GLY A 322 11.59 16.70 12.67
N LEU A 323 11.01 15.97 11.69
CA LEU A 323 10.78 14.52 11.71
C LEU A 323 12.03 13.69 11.32
N GLY A 324 13.21 14.32 11.42
CA GLY A 324 14.48 13.69 11.16
C GLY A 324 15.65 14.62 11.42
N ARG A 325 16.85 14.09 11.20
CA ARG A 325 18.14 14.78 11.30
C ARG A 325 18.99 14.46 10.09
N VAL A 326 19.84 15.39 9.66
CA VAL A 326 20.77 15.15 8.57
C VAL A 326 21.79 14.10 8.99
N THR A 327 22.08 13.15 8.11
CA THR A 327 22.99 12.03 8.39
C THR A 327 24.22 12.09 7.49
N ASP A 328 25.36 12.53 8.05
CA ASP A 328 26.57 12.85 7.29
C ASP A 328 27.12 11.68 6.47
N TRP A 329 27.01 10.45 6.97
CA TRP A 329 27.56 9.29 6.25
C TRP A 329 26.78 8.97 4.96
N THR A 330 25.45 9.14 4.97
CA THR A 330 24.64 9.00 3.75
C THR A 330 24.79 10.20 2.82
N VAL A 331 24.98 11.41 3.38
CA VAL A 331 25.24 12.64 2.60
C VAL A 331 26.51 12.50 1.76
N ARG A 332 27.55 11.83 2.27
CA ARG A 332 28.80 11.57 1.52
C ARG A 332 28.61 10.72 0.26
N LEU A 333 27.50 9.98 0.16
CA LEU A 333 27.18 9.16 -1.02
C LEU A 333 26.36 9.94 -2.05
N MET A 334 25.77 11.08 -1.67
CA MET A 334 24.88 11.85 -2.54
C MET A 334 25.66 12.76 -3.50
N ASN A 335 24.96 13.27 -4.52
CA ASN A 335 25.47 14.38 -5.31
C ASN A 335 25.64 15.62 -4.39
N PRO A 336 26.84 16.24 -4.33
CA PRO A 336 27.09 17.43 -3.52
C PRO A 336 26.10 18.58 -3.75
N MET A 337 25.53 18.69 -4.96
CA MET A 337 24.54 19.73 -5.30
C MET A 337 23.20 19.57 -4.58
N ASP A 338 22.84 18.37 -4.13
CA ASP A 338 21.58 18.10 -3.45
C ASP A 338 21.65 18.38 -1.93
N VAL A 339 22.88 18.48 -1.38
CA VAL A 339 23.14 18.57 0.06
C VAL A 339 22.71 19.91 0.69
N PRO A 340 22.91 21.09 0.06
CA PRO A 340 22.56 22.37 0.66
C PRO A 340 21.08 22.46 1.08
N ALA A 341 20.16 21.91 0.29
CA ALA A 341 18.73 21.93 0.59
C ALA A 341 18.38 21.18 1.88
N LEU A 342 19.08 20.08 2.17
CA LEU A 342 18.89 19.32 3.42
C LEU A 342 19.34 20.13 4.64
N ARG A 343 20.52 20.77 4.56
CA ARG A 343 21.06 21.57 5.67
C ARG A 343 20.20 22.80 5.96
N VAL A 344 19.75 23.50 4.91
CA VAL A 344 18.83 24.64 5.05
C VAL A 344 17.51 24.20 5.70
N ALA A 345 16.94 23.07 5.26
CA ALA A 345 15.70 22.56 5.84
C ALA A 345 15.83 22.23 7.33
N GLU A 346 16.91 21.54 7.72
CA GLU A 346 17.15 21.21 9.14
C GLU A 346 17.38 22.46 9.99
N ASN A 347 18.20 23.42 9.51
CA ASN A 347 18.47 24.65 10.25
C ASN A 347 17.21 25.49 10.45
N ASN A 348 16.35 25.60 9.44
CA ASN A 348 15.08 26.31 9.57
C ASN A 348 14.13 25.63 10.56
N ALA A 349 14.12 24.29 10.62
CA ALA A 349 13.31 23.56 11.58
C ALA A 349 13.81 23.76 13.03
N LYS A 350 15.13 23.87 13.25
CA LYS A 350 15.72 24.19 14.56
C LYS A 350 15.32 25.57 15.07
N VAL A 351 15.20 26.55 14.17
CA VAL A 351 14.86 27.95 14.50
C VAL A 351 13.35 28.16 14.72
N SER A 352 12.50 27.37 14.07
CA SER A 352 11.03 27.57 14.04
C SER A 352 10.24 26.97 15.21
N VAL A 353 10.88 26.75 16.37
CA VAL A 353 10.27 26.22 17.62
C VAL A 353 9.84 24.74 17.51
N PHE A 354 10.80 23.81 17.71
CA PHE A 354 10.52 22.40 18.04
C PHE A 354 11.71 21.69 18.73
N PHE A 355 12.59 22.43 19.41
CA PHE A 355 13.79 21.89 20.05
C PHE A 355 13.92 22.26 21.53
N SER A 356 12.81 22.33 22.27
CA SER A 356 12.85 22.55 23.72
C SER A 356 12.78 21.27 24.56
N HIS A 357 12.64 20.07 23.99
CA HIS A 357 12.61 18.81 24.76
C HIS A 357 13.19 17.61 23.99
N VAL A 358 14.47 17.67 23.63
CA VAL A 358 15.30 16.48 23.37
C VAL A 358 16.46 16.50 24.34
#